data_AF-A0A353DC91-F1
#
_entry.id   AF-A0A353DC91-F1
#
_cell.length_a   1.000
_cell.length_b   1.000
_cell.length_c   1.000
_cell.angle_alpha   90.00
_cell.angle_beta   90.00
_cell.angle_gamma   90.00
#
_symmetry.space_group_name_H-M   'P 1'
#
loop_
_entity.id
_entity.type
_entity.pdbx_description
1 polymer ?
#
loop_
_entity_poly.entity_id
_entity_poly.type
_entity_poly.pdbx_seq_one_letter_code
_entity_poly.pdbx_strand_id
1 'polypeptide(L)'
;NKKKTIYCYDDDEREAAMKELGRNPEITRFKGLGEISPDEFKFMIGKEMRLDQVQMEEGKGLKEMLTFYMGKNTPDRQGYIIENLREDVDSAEV
;
A
#
# COMPACT_ATOMS: atom_id res chain seq x y z
N ASN A 1 -10.78 12.93 -28.53
CA ASN A 1 -11.28 12.77 -27.14
C ASN A 1 -10.25 12.05 -26.30
N LYS A 2 -9.39 12.79 -25.60
CA LYS A 2 -8.38 12.19 -24.72
C LYS A 2 -9.11 11.65 -23.49
N LYS A 3 -9.19 10.33 -23.36
CA LYS A 3 -9.54 9.68 -22.08
C LYS A 3 -8.42 10.02 -21.10
N LYS A 4 -8.72 10.77 -20.04
CA LYS A 4 -7.77 11.09 -18.98
C LYS A 4 -7.67 9.88 -18.05
N THR A 5 -6.47 9.35 -17.84
CA THR A 5 -6.19 8.26 -16.90
C THR A 5 -5.47 8.83 -15.69
N ILE A 6 -5.91 8.46 -14.49
CA ILE A 6 -5.34 8.91 -13.21
C ILE A 6 -5.02 7.67 -12.37
N TYR A 7 -3.77 7.53 -11.94
CA TYR A 7 -3.36 6.47 -11.02
C TYR A 7 -3.47 6.99 -9.58
N CYS A 8 -4.04 6.17 -8.71
CA CYS A 8 -4.28 6.50 -7.30
C CYS A 8 -3.61 5.43 -6.44
N TYR A 9 -2.98 5.84 -5.33
CA TYR A 9 -2.24 4.98 -4.41
C TYR A 9 -2.92 4.82 -3.04
N ASP A 10 -3.91 5.66 -2.76
CA ASP A 10 -4.76 5.61 -1.58
C ASP A 10 -6.22 5.97 -1.95
N ASP A 11 -7.13 5.84 -0.96
CA ASP A 11 -8.55 6.09 -1.15
C ASP A 11 -8.88 7.58 -1.34
N ASP A 12 -8.10 8.47 -0.74
CA ASP A 12 -8.30 9.93 -0.85
C ASP A 12 -8.02 10.40 -2.28
N GLU A 13 -6.92 9.93 -2.87
CA GLU A 13 -6.57 10.16 -4.28
C GLU A 13 -7.65 9.60 -5.21
N ARG A 14 -8.16 8.40 -4.91
CA ARG A 14 -9.25 7.79 -5.69
C ARG A 14 -10.50 8.66 -5.65
N GLU A 15 -10.92 9.13 -4.47
CA GLU A 15 -12.10 10.00 -4.36
C GLU A 15 -11.93 11.34 -5.09
N ALA A 16 -10.75 11.94 -5.02
CA ALA A 16 -10.43 13.15 -5.76
C ALA A 16 -10.49 12.91 -7.28
N ALA A 17 -9.90 11.81 -7.76
CA ALA A 17 -9.91 11.44 -9.18
C ALA A 17 -11.34 11.16 -9.68
N MET A 18 -12.18 10.51 -8.87
CA MET A 18 -13.59 10.27 -9.19
C MET A 18 -14.37 11.58 -9.38
N LYS A 19 -14.13 12.56 -8.49
CA LYS A 19 -14.74 13.90 -8.61
C LYS A 19 -14.28 14.64 -9.86
N GLU A 20 -13.01 14.46 -10.25
CA GLU A 20 -12.43 15.11 -11.42
C GLU A 20 -12.89 14.49 -12.75
N LEU A 21 -12.92 13.15 -12.85
CA LEU A 21 -13.31 12.43 -14.06
C LEU A 21 -14.81 12.53 -14.35
N GLY A 22 -15.61 12.89 -13.34
CA GLY A 22 -17.03 13.16 -13.48
C GLY A 22 -17.87 11.88 -13.50
N ARG A 23 -18.79 11.77 -14.45
CA ARG A 23 -19.84 10.74 -14.41
C ARG A 23 -19.35 9.42 -15.04
N ASN A 24 -19.51 8.32 -14.31
CA ASN A 24 -19.17 6.95 -14.70
C ASN A 24 -17.73 6.75 -15.21
N PRO A 25 -16.71 7.10 -14.40
CA PRO A 25 -15.34 6.73 -14.73
C PRO A 25 -15.16 5.21 -14.71
N GLU A 26 -14.32 4.71 -15.61
CA GLU A 26 -13.87 3.33 -15.61
C GLU A 26 -12.78 3.17 -14.54
N ILE A 27 -12.97 2.22 -13.61
CA ILE A 27 -12.07 2.01 -12.48
C ILE A 27 -11.49 0.60 -12.57
N THR A 28 -10.16 0.52 -12.58
CA THR A 28 -9.41 -0.74 -12.49
C THR A 28 -8.61 -0.74 -11.20
N ARG A 29 -8.80 -1.76 -10.36
CA ARG A 29 -8.02 -1.98 -9.14
C ARG A 29 -6.99 -3.06 -9.39
N PHE A 30 -5.71 -2.71 -9.34
CA PHE A 30 -4.61 -3.67 -9.41
C PHE A 30 -4.41 -4.35 -8.05
N LYS A 31 -4.55 -5.67 -7.98
CA LYS A 31 -4.25 -6.43 -6.73
C LYS A 31 -2.78 -6.82 -6.61
N GLY A 32 -2.03 -6.70 -7.70
CA GLY A 32 -0.60 -6.95 -7.74
C GLY A 32 0.02 -6.40 -9.02
N LEU A 33 1.36 -6.32 -9.03
CA LEU A 33 2.10 -5.73 -10.15
C LEU A 33 1.94 -6.49 -11.48
N GLY A 34 1.62 -7.79 -11.43
CA GLY A 34 1.42 -8.61 -12.62
C GLY A 34 0.12 -8.31 -13.40
N GLU A 35 -0.80 -7.53 -12.84
CA GLU A 35 -2.01 -7.08 -13.52
C GLU A 35 -1.78 -5.83 -14.38
N ILE A 36 -0.62 -5.18 -14.24
CA ILE A 36 -0.24 -3.99 -15.00
C ILE A 36 0.51 -4.41 -16.24
N SER A 37 0.14 -3.88 -17.41
CA SER A 37 0.86 -4.18 -18.65
C SER A 37 2.29 -3.61 -18.61
N PRO A 38 3.29 -4.27 -19.24
CA PRO A 38 4.67 -3.78 -19.21
C PRO A 38 4.85 -2.35 -19.75
N ASP A 39 4.09 -1.98 -20.78
CA ASP A 39 4.13 -0.63 -21.36
C ASP A 39 3.60 0.42 -20.38
N GLU A 40 2.56 0.10 -19.62
CA GLU A 40 1.98 0.96 -18.60
C GLU A 40 2.88 1.09 -17.37
N PHE A 41 3.39 -0.04 -16.88
CA PHE A 41 4.25 -0.09 -15.70
C PHE A 41 5.56 0.68 -15.90
N LYS A 42 6.09 0.69 -17.13
CA LYS A 42 7.28 1.46 -17.47
C LYS A 42 7.14 2.95 -17.16
N PHE A 43 5.96 3.54 -17.30
CA PHE A 43 5.74 4.96 -16.98
C PHE A 43 5.74 5.24 -15.47
N MET A 44 5.52 4.22 -14.63
CA MET A 44 5.64 4.33 -13.18
C MET A 44 7.10 4.28 -12.71
N ILE A 45 8.03 3.86 -13.59
CA ILE A 45 9.45 3.76 -13.31
C ILE A 45 10.20 4.94 -13.94
N GLY A 46 10.56 5.92 -13.11
CA GLY A 46 11.30 7.09 -13.56
C GLY A 46 11.76 7.97 -12.41
N LYS A 47 12.22 9.19 -12.76
CA LYS A 47 12.67 10.18 -11.77
C LYS A 47 11.57 10.65 -10.83
N GLU A 48 10.32 10.64 -11.32
CA GLU A 48 9.12 11.02 -10.57
C GLU A 48 8.46 9.81 -9.88
N MET A 49 9.16 8.66 -9.79
CA MET A 49 8.65 7.50 -9.05
C MET A 49 8.44 7.88 -7.58
N ARG A 50 7.32 7.44 -7.01
CA ARG A 50 7.05 7.53 -5.58
C ARG A 50 7.97 6.56 -4.84
N LEU A 51 8.93 7.10 -4.10
CA LEU A 51 9.90 6.35 -3.32
C LEU A 51 9.79 6.74 -1.85
N ASP A 52 9.60 5.75 -0.98
CA ASP A 52 9.71 5.93 0.46
C ASP A 52 11.13 5.58 0.90
N GLN A 53 11.90 6.60 1.27
CA GLN A 53 13.27 6.41 1.73
C GLN A 53 13.26 5.81 3.14
N VAL A 54 13.81 4.61 3.29
CA VAL A 54 14.03 3.99 4.60
C VAL A 54 15.22 4.65 5.28
N GLN A 55 14.98 5.30 6.43
CA GLN A 55 16.02 5.88 7.27
C GLN A 55 16.28 4.98 8.48
N MET A 56 17.56 4.81 8.81
CA MET A 56 18.00 4.00 9.96
C MET A 56 18.46 4.96 11.05
N GLU A 57 17.76 4.96 12.18
CA GLU A 57 18.21 5.71 13.36
C GLU A 57 19.18 4.85 14.17
N GLU A 58 20.40 5.35 14.34
CA GLU A 58 21.45 4.68 15.09
C GLU A 58 21.11 4.68 16.60
N GLY A 59 21.22 3.52 17.25
CA GLY A 59 21.02 3.37 18.70
C GLY A 59 19.60 3.08 19.18
N LYS A 60 18.59 3.11 18.30
CA LYS A 60 17.28 2.52 18.62
C LYS A 60 17.36 1.00 18.45
N GLY A 61 16.61 0.26 19.26
CA GLY A 61 16.68 -1.21 19.38
C GLY A 61 16.23 -1.96 18.13
N LEU A 62 16.91 -1.75 17.00
CA LEU A 62 16.63 -2.35 15.71
C LEU A 62 16.77 -3.86 15.79
N LYS A 63 17.79 -4.34 16.50
CA LYS A 63 18.00 -5.78 16.70
C LYS A 63 16.85 -6.39 17.49
N GLU A 64 16.39 -5.71 18.55
CA GLU A 64 15.28 -6.12 19.39
C GLU A 64 13.97 -6.10 18.59
N MET A 65 13.71 -5.04 17.82
CA MET A 65 12.55 -4.87 16.97
C MET A 65 12.47 -5.94 15.88
N LEU A 66 13.59 -6.20 15.18
CA LEU A 66 13.67 -7.28 14.19
C LEU A 66 13.48 -8.65 14.84
N THR A 67 14.07 -8.89 16.02
CA THR A 67 13.89 -10.15 16.75
C THR A 67 12.45 -10.35 17.18
N PHE A 68 11.78 -9.29 17.62
CA PHE A 68 10.38 -9.33 18.00
C PHE A 68 9.48 -9.64 16.81
N TYR A 69 9.57 -8.88 15.71
CA TYR A 69 8.67 -9.08 14.56
C TYR A 69 9.03 -10.31 13.71
N MET A 70 10.31 -10.54 13.43
CA MET A 70 10.78 -11.56 12.47
C MET A 70 11.37 -12.82 13.13
N GLY A 71 11.51 -12.84 14.46
CA GLY A 71 12.07 -13.98 15.18
C GLY A 71 11.11 -15.14 15.37
N LYS A 72 11.40 -15.96 16.37
CA LYS A 72 10.55 -17.13 16.73
C LYS A 72 9.14 -16.67 17.09
N ASN A 73 8.17 -17.57 16.89
CA ASN A 73 6.81 -17.32 17.34
C ASN A 73 6.72 -17.40 18.87
N THR A 74 6.47 -16.26 19.51
CA THR A 74 6.35 -16.16 20.97
C THR A 74 4.92 -15.79 21.37
N PRO A 75 4.47 -16.17 22.59
CA PRO A 75 3.18 -15.72 23.13
C PRO A 75 3.05 -14.20 23.17
N ASP A 76 4.13 -13.49 23.50
CA ASP A 76 4.15 -12.02 23.54
C ASP A 76 3.86 -11.39 22.18
N ARG A 77 4.45 -11.96 21.11
CA ARG A 77 4.18 -11.52 19.73
C ARG A 77 2.73 -11.78 19.34
N GLN A 78 2.19 -12.94 19.73
CA GLN A 78 0.79 -13.27 19.47
C GLN A 78 -0.16 -12.30 20.19
N GLY A 79 0.07 -12.03 21.48
CA GLY A 79 -0.70 -11.07 22.26
C GLY A 79 -0.67 -9.68 21.62
N TYR A 80 0.52 -9.21 21.24
CA TYR A 80 0.68 -7.94 20.54
C TYR A 80 -0.10 -7.87 19.22
N ILE A 81 -0.08 -8.94 18.41
CA ILE A 81 -0.84 -8.98 17.15
C ILE A 81 -2.34 -8.89 17.43
N ILE A 82 -2.85 -9.64 18.41
CA ILE A 82 -4.28 -9.63 18.77
C ILE A 82 -4.71 -8.24 19.22
N GLU A 83 -3.93 -7.60 20.09
CA GLU A 83 -4.22 -6.26 20.61
C GLU A 83 -4.22 -5.17 19.53
N ASN A 84 -3.44 -5.35 18.46
CA ASN A 84 -3.30 -4.37 17.38
C ASN A 84 -4.05 -4.78 16.10
N LEU A 85 -4.79 -5.89 16.12
CA LEU A 85 -5.61 -6.32 15.00
C LEU A 85 -6.75 -5.32 14.82
N ARG A 86 -6.83 -4.69 13.65
CA ARG A 86 -7.89 -3.72 13.32
C ARG A 86 -9.14 -4.47 12.89
N GLU A 87 -10.29 -4.13 13.48
CA GLU A 87 -11.60 -4.74 13.18
C GLU A 87 -11.98 -4.62 11.69
N ASP A 88 -11.56 -3.53 11.04
CA ASP A 88 -11.91 -3.22 9.64
C ASP A 88 -11.35 -4.24 8.63
N VAL A 89 -10.30 -5.00 8.98
CA VAL A 89 -9.64 -5.96 8.08
C VAL A 89 -10.43 -7.27 7.98
N ASP A 90 -11.16 -7.67 9.04
CA ASP A 90 -11.91 -8.94 9.09
C ASP A 90 -13.23 -8.86 8.30
N SER A 91 -13.77 -7.66 8.08
CA SER A 91 -15.03 -7.44 7.36
C SER A 91 -14.90 -7.39 5.83
N ALA A 92 -13.68 -7.34 5.29
CA ALA A 92 -13.43 -7.23 3.85
C ALA A 92 -13.44 -8.59 3.10
N GLU A 93 -13.64 -9.69 3.81
CA GLU A 93 -13.78 -11.04 3.25
C GLU A 93 -15.17 -11.65 3.58
N VAL A 94 -16.25 -11.02 3.09
CA VAL A 94 -17.56 -11.68 2.91
C VAL A 94 -18.20 -11.27 1.58
#